data_AF-A0A966Q3Z2-F1
#
_entry.id   AF-A0A966Q3Z2-F1
#
_cell.length_a   1.000
_cell.length_b   1.000
_cell.length_c   1.000
_cell.angle_alpha   90.00
_cell.angle_beta   90.00
_cell.angle_gamma   90.00
#
_symmetry.space_group_name_H-M   'P 1'
#
loop_
_entity.id
_entity.type
_entity.pdbx_description
1 polymer ?
#
loop_
_entity_poly.entity_id
_entity_poly.type
_entity_poly.pdbx_seq_one_letter_code
_entity_poly.pdbx_strand_id
1 'polypeptide(L)' 'MNIIIYTKENCPWCDKVKALLTEYGDKFIELHLGVDFKRQDIINLIGPDKKPTLPQVIINDN' A
#
# COMPACT_ATOMS: atom_id res chain seq x y z
N MET A 1 12.16 1.54 -10.59
CA MET A 1 10.87 0.91 -10.26
C MET A 1 10.29 1.72 -9.12
N ASN A 2 9.08 2.27 -9.28
CA ASN A 2 8.43 3.06 -8.23
C ASN A 2 7.40 2.16 -7.57
N ILE A 3 7.67 1.75 -6.34
CA ILE A 3 6.78 0.90 -5.54
C ILE A 3 6.21 1.77 -4.43
N ILE A 4 4.89 1.88 -4.39
CA ILE A 4 4.17 2.58 -3.33
C ILE A 4 3.31 1.57 -2.60
N ILE A 5 3.51 1.46 -1.28
CA ILE A 5 2.74 0.58 -0.40
C ILE A 5 1.84 1.45 0.46
N TYR A 6 0.54 1.24 0.33
CA TYR A 6 -0.45 1.79 1.24
C TYR A 6 -0.63 0.82 2.41
N THR A 7 -0.36 1.29 3.62
CA THR A 7 -0.43 0.51 4.85
C THR A 7 -1.33 1.16 5.89
N LYS A 8 -1.59 0.44 6.98
CA LYS A 8 -2.26 0.96 8.17
C LYS A 8 -1.59 0.38 9.41
N GLU A 9 -1.79 1.05 10.54
CA GLU A 9 -1.38 0.50 11.83
C GLU A 9 -2.05 -0.85 12.12
N ASN A 10 -1.32 -1.70 12.84
CA ASN A 10 -1.75 -3.03 13.27
C ASN A 10 -2.24 -3.91 12.09
N CYS A 11 -1.41 -4.02 11.05
CA CYS A 11 -1.69 -4.77 9.82
C CYS A 11 -0.63 -5.83 9.53
N PRO A 12 -0.82 -7.08 9.98
CA PRO A 12 0.17 -8.16 9.77
C PRO A 12 0.48 -8.44 8.29
N TRP A 13 -0.49 -8.22 7.41
CA TRP A 13 -0.30 -8.37 5.96
C TRP A 13 0.57 -7.28 5.36
N CYS A 14 0.49 -6.06 5.89
CA CYS A 14 1.32 -4.94 5.48
C CYS A 14 2.79 -5.21 5.83
N ASP A 15 3.04 -5.77 7.01
CA ASP A 15 4.39 -6.12 7.46
C ASP A 15 5.01 -7.22 6.59
N LYS A 16 4.21 -8.24 6.20
CA LYS A 16 4.68 -9.30 5.28
C LYS A 16 5.10 -8.74 3.92
N VAL A 17 4.33 -7.82 3.35
CA VAL A 17 4.65 -7.20 2.05
C VAL A 17 5.92 -6.35 2.14
N LYS A 18 6.08 -5.59 3.22
CA LYS A 18 7.31 -4.82 3.47
C LYS A 18 8.53 -5.72 3.61
N ALA A 19 8.41 -6.80 4.37
CA ALA A 19 9.48 -7.77 4.53
C ALA A 19 9.86 -8.40 3.18
N LEU A 20 8.88 -8.80 2.37
CA LEU A 20 9.10 -9.37 1.05
C LEU A 20 9.87 -8.40 0.14
N LEU A 21 9.41 -7.16 0.01
CA LEU A 21 10.06 -6.16 -0.84
C LEU A 21 11.46 -5.79 -0.35
N THR A 22 11.66 -5.77 0.96
CA THR A 22 12.99 -5.57 1.57
C THR A 22 13.92 -6.74 1.26
N GLU A 23 13.42 -7.98 1.29
CA GLU A 23 14.18 -9.19 0.95
C GLU A 23 14.61 -9.20 -0.53
N TYR A 24 13.76 -8.72 -1.43
CA TYR A 24 14.10 -8.53 -2.84
C TYR A 24 15.09 -7.37 -3.10
N GLY A 25 15.35 -6.54 -2.10
CA GLY A 25 16.24 -5.38 -2.22
C GLY A 25 15.61 -4.19 -2.97
N ASP A 26 14.30 -4.20 -3.17
CA ASP A 26 13.58 -3.13 -3.84
C ASP A 26 13.32 -1.96 -2.90
N LYS A 27 13.51 -0.73 -3.41
CA LYS A 27 13.13 0.48 -2.69
C LYS A 27 11.64 0.75 -2.89
N PHE A 28 10.93 0.99 -1.79
CA PHE A 28 9.52 1.31 -1.80
C PHE A 28 9.22 2.52 -0.90
N ILE A 29 8.12 3.21 -1.19
CA ILE A 29 7.57 4.28 -0.37
C ILE A 29 6.40 3.70 0.42
N GLU A 30 6.41 3.87 1.73
CA GLU A 30 5.29 3.49 2.59
C GLU A 30 4.43 4.72 2.89
N LEU A 31 3.13 4.61 2.65
CA LEU A 31 2.12 5.61 3.02
C LEU A 31 1.19 5.00 4.07
N HIS A 32 0.86 5.74 5.12
CA HIS A 32 0.02 5.29 6.23
C HIS A 32 -1.39 5.89 6.20
N LEU A 33 -2.39 5.03 6.40
CA LEU A 33 -3.78 5.44 6.51
C LEU A 33 -3.98 6.36 7.73
N GLY A 34 -4.50 7.56 7.49
CA GLY A 34 -4.74 8.57 8.51
C GLY A 34 -3.59 9.55 8.72
N VAL A 35 -2.40 9.28 8.15
CA VAL A 35 -1.23 10.17 8.18
C VAL A 35 -1.01 10.75 6.79
N ASP A 36 -0.78 9.89 5.81
CA ASP A 36 -0.42 10.31 4.44
C ASP A 36 -1.62 10.30 3.49
N PHE A 37 -2.61 9.44 3.75
CA PHE A 37 -3.81 9.31 2.92
C PHE A 37 -5.04 8.95 3.75
N LYS A 38 -6.22 9.12 3.16
CA LYS A 38 -7.52 8.78 3.73
C LYS A 38 -8.10 7.55 3.03
N ARG A 39 -9.05 6.89 3.70
CA ARG A 39 -9.75 5.71 3.15
C ARG A 39 -10.34 5.97 1.76
N GLN A 40 -10.82 7.18 1.50
CA GLN A 40 -11.39 7.57 0.21
C GLN A 40 -10.35 7.52 -0.92
N ASP A 41 -9.10 7.82 -0.63
CA ASP A 41 -8.02 7.80 -1.63
C ASP A 41 -7.78 6.37 -2.15
N ILE A 42 -7.92 5.36 -1.27
CA ILE A 42 -7.87 3.95 -1.70
C ILE A 42 -9.04 3.60 -2.60
N ILE A 43 -10.26 4.06 -2.27
CA ILE A 43 -11.44 3.79 -3.12
C ILE A 43 -11.25 4.41 -4.50
N ASN A 44 -10.72 5.63 -4.56
CA ASN A 44 -10.42 6.31 -5.82
C ASN A 44 -9.32 5.58 -6.61
N LEU A 45 -8.34 4.99 -5.91
CA LEU A 45 -7.25 4.23 -6.51
C LEU A 45 -7.71 2.89 -7.11
N ILE A 46 -8.51 2.10 -6.38
CA ILE A 46 -8.86 0.73 -6.80
C ILE A 46 -10.21 0.64 -7.54
N GLY A 47 -11.02 1.69 -7.46
CA GLY A 47 -12.38 1.77 -8.01
C GLY A 47 -13.48 1.52 -6.96
N PRO A 48 -14.68 2.11 -7.15
CA PRO A 48 -15.78 2.06 -6.17
C PRO A 48 -16.35 0.66 -5.94
N ASP A 49 -16.21 -0.24 -6.91
CA ASP A 49 -16.76 -1.60 -6.84
C ASP A 49 -15.91 -2.56 -6.00
N LYS A 50 -14.70 -2.14 -5.61
CA LYS A 50 -13.77 -2.96 -4.82
C LYS A 50 -13.76 -2.51 -3.36
N LYS A 51 -13.63 -3.48 -2.45
CA LYS A 51 -13.47 -3.18 -1.02
C LYS A 51 -12.08 -2.56 -0.79
N PRO A 52 -11.98 -1.39 -0.13
CA PRO A 52 -10.70 -0.74 0.16
C PRO A 52 -9.98 -1.46 1.31
N THR A 53 -9.37 -2.60 0.98
CA THR A 53 -8.54 -3.40 1.89
C THR A 53 -7.10 -2.91 1.84
N LEU A 54 -6.31 -3.22 2.87
CA LEU A 54 -4.87 -2.93 2.93
C LEU A 54 -4.13 -4.24 3.28
N PRO A 55 -2.88 -4.42 2.82
CA PRO A 55 -2.08 -3.47 2.03
C PRO A 55 -2.54 -3.36 0.57
N GLN A 56 -2.33 -2.18 -0.05
CA GLN A 56 -2.38 -2.01 -1.52
C GLN A 56 -0.99 -1.64 -2.00
N VAL A 57 -0.54 -2.27 -3.09
CA VAL A 57 0.79 -2.01 -3.67
C VAL A 57 0.61 -1.56 -5.11
N ILE A 58 1.17 -0.41 -5.45
CA ILE A 58 1.21 0.12 -6.82
C ILE A 58 2.65 0.06 -7.30
N ILE A 59 2.86 -0.50 -8.49
CA ILE A 59 4.18 -0.66 -9.09
C ILE A 59 4.16 0.01 -10.46
N ASN A 60 4.98 1.05 -10.65
CA ASN A 60 5.13 1.77 -11.92
C ASN A 60 3.82 2.35 -12.51
N ASP A 61 2.92 2.86 -11.65
CA ASP A 61 1.68 3.56 -12.02
C ASP A 61 0.67 2.76 -12.89
N ASN A 62 0.69 1.42 -12.83
CA ASN A 62 -0.36 0.58 -13.42
C ASN A 62 -0.95 -0.41 -12.41
#